data_AF-A0A1M5M7K6-F1
#
_entry.id   AF-A0A1M5M7K6-F1
#
_cell.length_a   1.000
_cell.length_b   1.000
_cell.length_c   1.000
_cell.angle_alpha   90.00
_cell.angle_beta   90.00
_cell.angle_gamma   90.00
#
_symmetry.space_group_name_H-M   'P 1'
#
loop_
_entity.id
_entity.type
_entity.pdbx_description
1 polymer ?
#
loop_
_entity_poly.entity_id
_entity_poly.type
_entity_poly.pdbx_seq_one_letter_code
_entity_poly.pdbx_strand_id
1 'polypeptide(L)'
;MLTAATTGFITAFSLILAIGAQNAFVLRQGLAKQHVFWLCLLCATSDAILIAAGVLGFSAIVAQFPNLPLYMAWGGAAFLFVYGAMRLWAAYLGEYAMQLSGQSAGLWATLATGAAFTWLNPHVYLDTLGLIGAISTDFPAGPERTAFGIGAVTSSFVFFFGLGYGARLLAPVLQSARSWRILDVIIGVVMWALALKLIS
;
A
#
# COMPACT_ATOMS: atom_id res chain seq x y z
N MET A 1 27.13 -6.08 -4.29
CA MET A 1 26.71 -4.83 -3.57
C MET A 1 25.74 -3.96 -4.38
N LEU A 2 26.21 -3.20 -5.40
CA LEU A 2 25.35 -2.30 -6.17
C LEU A 2 24.23 -3.06 -6.90
N THR A 3 24.55 -4.18 -7.55
CA THR A 3 23.58 -5.05 -8.21
C THR A 3 22.46 -5.49 -7.27
N ALA A 4 22.81 -5.93 -6.06
CA ALA A 4 21.83 -6.36 -5.05
C ALA A 4 20.89 -5.21 -4.64
N ALA A 5 21.43 -4.01 -4.41
CA ALA A 5 20.62 -2.83 -4.09
C ALA A 5 19.68 -2.45 -5.24
N THR A 6 20.16 -2.45 -6.49
CA THR A 6 19.33 -2.14 -7.66
C THR A 6 18.26 -3.19 -7.88
N THR A 7 18.57 -4.48 -7.71
CA THR A 7 17.59 -5.56 -7.80
C THR A 7 16.53 -5.41 -6.72
N GLY A 8 16.92 -5.20 -5.46
CA GLY A 8 15.96 -4.96 -4.37
C GLY A 8 15.07 -3.74 -4.62
N PHE A 9 15.65 -2.67 -5.15
CA PHE A 9 14.90 -1.47 -5.53
C PHE A 9 13.84 -1.77 -6.59
N ILE A 10 14.23 -2.41 -7.70
CA ILE A 10 13.33 -2.72 -8.81
C ILE A 10 12.25 -3.71 -8.38
N THR A 11 12.63 -4.76 -7.67
CA THR A 11 11.68 -5.78 -7.17
C THR A 11 10.61 -5.13 -6.28
N ALA A 12 11.01 -4.34 -5.28
CA ALA A 12 10.07 -3.64 -4.42
C ALA A 12 9.23 -2.63 -5.21
N PHE A 13 9.84 -1.88 -6.14
CA PHE A 13 9.13 -0.89 -6.94
C PHE A 13 8.02 -1.55 -7.76
N SER A 14 8.33 -2.66 -8.46
CA SER A 14 7.37 -3.37 -9.30
C SER A 14 6.19 -3.94 -8.50
N LEU A 15 6.43 -4.42 -7.28
CA LEU A 15 5.38 -4.95 -6.42
C LEU A 15 4.50 -3.82 -5.86
N ILE A 16 5.10 -2.74 -5.38
CA ILE A 16 4.37 -1.60 -4.81
C ILE A 16 3.60 -0.83 -5.90
N LEU A 17 4.11 -0.79 -7.14
CA LEU A 17 3.47 -0.12 -8.28
C LEU A 17 2.10 -0.73 -8.63
N ALA A 18 1.84 -1.99 -8.29
CA ALA A 18 0.52 -2.59 -8.45
C ALA A 18 -0.51 -1.80 -7.62
N ILE A 19 -1.46 -1.14 -8.28
CA ILE A 19 -2.36 -0.19 -7.61
C ILE A 19 -3.32 -0.94 -6.67
N GLY A 20 -3.09 -0.78 -5.36
CA GLY A 20 -3.94 -1.31 -4.28
C GLY A 20 -4.67 -0.24 -3.46
N ALA A 21 -5.30 -0.67 -2.36
CA ALA A 21 -6.11 0.17 -1.45
C ALA A 21 -5.31 1.34 -0.89
N GLN A 22 -4.10 1.02 -0.43
CA GLN A 22 -3.15 1.94 0.18
C GLN A 22 -2.73 3.02 -0.81
N ASN A 23 -2.34 2.64 -2.03
CA ASN A 23 -1.91 3.57 -3.08
C ASN A 23 -3.04 4.52 -3.48
N ALA A 24 -4.26 4.01 -3.62
CA ALA A 24 -5.43 4.83 -3.93
C ALA A 24 -5.75 5.84 -2.80
N PHE A 25 -5.61 5.42 -1.54
CA PHE A 25 -5.80 6.31 -0.39
C PHE A 25 -4.70 7.38 -0.30
N VAL A 26 -3.43 7.03 -0.50
CA VAL A 26 -2.31 7.98 -0.57
C VAL A 26 -2.52 8.98 -1.68
N LEU A 27 -2.93 8.53 -2.87
CA LEU A 27 -3.24 9.39 -4.01
C LEU A 27 -4.36 10.39 -3.65
N ARG A 28 -5.46 9.92 -3.04
CA ARG A 28 -6.58 10.76 -2.59
C ARG A 28 -6.14 11.84 -1.62
N GLN A 29 -5.31 11.50 -0.63
CA GLN A 29 -4.82 12.47 0.34
C GLN A 29 -3.80 13.43 -0.27
N GLY A 30 -2.98 12.95 -1.21
CA GLY A 30 -2.12 13.77 -2.05
C GLY A 30 -2.88 14.84 -2.85
N LEU A 31 -4.00 14.44 -3.46
CA LEU A 31 -4.91 15.31 -4.20
C LEU A 31 -5.59 16.34 -3.31
N ALA A 32 -6.07 15.91 -2.13
CA ALA A 32 -6.63 16.80 -1.12
C ALA A 32 -5.58 17.73 -0.47
N LYS A 33 -4.28 17.46 -0.71
CA LYS A 33 -3.12 18.13 -0.09
C LYS A 33 -3.14 18.06 1.43
N GLN A 34 -3.76 17.03 2.01
CA GLN A 34 -3.91 16.88 3.46
C GLN A 34 -3.06 15.75 3.99
N HIS A 35 -2.29 16.05 5.04
CA HIS A 35 -1.50 15.07 5.79
C HIS A 35 -0.56 14.17 4.94
N VAL A 36 -0.21 14.61 3.73
CA VAL A 36 0.54 13.83 2.72
C VAL A 36 1.87 13.34 3.28
N PHE A 37 2.65 14.23 3.89
CA PHE A 37 3.94 13.89 4.47
C PHE A 37 3.84 12.76 5.49
N TRP A 38 2.93 12.89 6.45
CA TRP A 38 2.77 11.91 7.53
C TRP A 38 2.23 10.59 7.03
N LEU A 39 1.32 10.60 6.07
CA LEU A 39 0.78 9.39 5.48
C LEU A 39 1.84 8.64 4.65
N CYS A 40 2.60 9.35 3.82
CA CYS A 40 3.71 8.76 3.06
C CYS A 40 4.78 8.19 3.99
N LEU A 41 5.14 8.90 5.05
CA LEU A 41 6.08 8.43 6.06
C LEU A 41 5.57 7.16 6.75
N LEU A 42 4.30 7.11 7.16
CA LEU A 42 3.70 5.93 7.77
C LEU A 42 3.71 4.72 6.82
N CYS A 43 3.34 4.91 5.56
CA CYS A 43 3.34 3.83 4.57
C CYS A 43 4.76 3.32 4.31
N ALA A 44 5.70 4.21 4.01
CA ALA A 44 7.09 3.83 3.73
C ALA A 44 7.79 3.21 4.94
N THR A 45 7.49 3.67 6.16
CA THR A 45 8.06 3.08 7.38
C THR A 45 7.46 1.70 7.66
N SER A 46 6.16 1.52 7.44
CA SER A 46 5.51 0.21 7.61
C SER A 46 6.07 -0.81 6.62
N ASP A 47 6.21 -0.42 5.35
CA ASP A 47 6.88 -1.23 4.33
C ASP A 47 8.32 -1.52 4.70
N ALA A 48 9.05 -0.55 5.24
CA ALA A 48 10.44 -0.77 5.65
C ALA A 48 10.57 -1.81 6.76
N ILE A 49 9.67 -1.79 7.74
CA ILE A 49 9.60 -2.79 8.81
C ILE A 49 9.29 -4.17 8.22
N LEU A 50 8.30 -4.25 7.33
CA LEU A 50 7.93 -5.51 6.69
C LEU A 50 9.07 -6.04 5.81
N ILE A 51 9.66 -5.24 4.94
CA ILE A 51 10.80 -5.64 4.11
C ILE A 51 11.97 -6.12 4.98
N ALA A 52 12.29 -5.40 6.06
CA ALA A 52 13.34 -5.81 7.00
C ALA A 52 13.01 -7.17 7.64
N ALA A 53 11.78 -7.38 8.12
CA ALA A 53 11.34 -8.66 8.65
C ALA A 53 11.38 -9.78 7.60
N GLY A 54 11.02 -9.47 6.35
CA GLY A 54 11.08 -10.35 5.19
C GLY A 54 12.49 -10.87 4.94
N VAL A 55 13.43 -9.92 4.80
CA VAL A 55 14.85 -10.18 4.50
C VAL A 55 15.57 -10.86 5.66
N LEU A 56 15.19 -10.57 6.91
CA LEU A 56 15.86 -11.10 8.11
C LEU A 56 15.31 -12.47 8.58
N GLY A 57 14.06 -12.83 8.32
CA GLY A 57 13.47 -13.98 9.03
C GLY A 57 12.24 -14.66 8.42
N PHE A 58 11.74 -14.26 7.26
CA PHE A 58 10.48 -14.83 6.77
C PHE A 58 10.56 -16.32 6.42
N SER A 59 11.72 -16.79 5.92
CA SER A 59 11.94 -18.22 5.66
C SER A 59 11.82 -19.07 6.94
N ALA A 60 12.16 -18.53 8.11
CA ALA A 60 12.05 -19.22 9.39
C ALA A 60 10.61 -19.24 9.95
N ILE A 61 9.80 -18.21 9.68
CA ILE A 61 8.43 -18.08 10.20
C ILE A 61 7.45 -18.96 9.42
N VAL A 62 7.53 -18.97 8.08
CA VAL A 62 6.64 -19.82 7.24
C VAL A 62 6.92 -21.30 7.43
N ALA A 63 8.18 -21.68 7.69
CA ALA A 63 8.53 -23.05 8.04
C ALA A 63 7.84 -23.54 9.33
N GLN A 64 7.53 -22.64 10.26
CA GLN A 64 6.85 -22.97 11.52
C GLN A 64 5.32 -22.88 11.43
N PHE A 65 4.77 -21.99 10.59
CA PHE A 65 3.34 -21.76 10.46
C PHE A 65 2.86 -21.77 8.99
N PRO A 66 2.74 -22.95 8.36
CA PRO A 66 2.37 -23.06 6.94
C PRO A 66 0.95 -22.55 6.62
N ASN A 67 0.05 -22.46 7.60
CA ASN A 67 -1.31 -21.95 7.44
C ASN A 67 -1.43 -20.42 7.64
N LEU A 68 -0.36 -19.73 8.06
CA LEU A 68 -0.38 -18.28 8.29
C LEU A 68 -0.84 -17.49 7.05
N PRO A 69 -0.34 -17.78 5.83
CA PRO A 69 -0.80 -17.13 4.60
C PRO A 69 -2.32 -17.21 4.39
N LEU A 70 -2.91 -18.37 4.71
CA LEU A 70 -4.34 -18.62 4.51
C LEU A 70 -5.19 -17.73 5.42
N TYR A 71 -4.93 -17.73 6.74
CA TYR A 71 -5.70 -16.90 7.68
C TYR A 71 -5.59 -15.41 7.38
N MET A 72 -4.40 -14.98 6.97
CA MET A 72 -4.17 -13.62 6.53
C MET A 72 -5.05 -13.32 5.32
N ALA A 73 -5.01 -14.12 4.25
CA ALA A 73 -5.79 -13.92 3.03
C ALA A 73 -7.29 -13.70 3.30
N TRP A 74 -7.89 -14.53 4.16
CA TRP A 74 -9.29 -14.39 4.57
C TRP A 74 -9.58 -13.07 5.30
N GLY A 75 -8.71 -12.68 6.24
CA GLY A 75 -8.86 -11.41 6.98
C GLY A 75 -8.79 -10.18 6.07
N GLY A 76 -7.87 -10.18 5.12
CA GLY A 76 -7.77 -9.08 4.16
C GLY A 76 -8.91 -8.97 3.20
N ALA A 77 -9.38 -10.11 2.70
CA ALA A 77 -10.48 -10.11 1.77
C ALA A 77 -11.74 -9.52 2.43
N ALA A 78 -12.00 -9.86 3.69
CA ALA A 78 -13.09 -9.25 4.47
C ALA A 78 -12.92 -7.73 4.60
N PHE A 79 -11.71 -7.26 4.94
CA PHE A 79 -11.42 -5.83 5.04
C PHE A 79 -11.58 -5.09 3.69
N LEU A 80 -11.03 -5.64 2.61
CA LEU A 80 -11.15 -5.09 1.25
C LEU A 80 -12.61 -5.03 0.80
N PHE A 81 -13.42 -6.04 1.14
CA PHE A 81 -14.84 -6.08 0.82
C PHE A 81 -15.60 -4.95 1.52
N VAL A 82 -15.40 -4.80 2.84
CA VAL A 82 -16.03 -3.74 3.64
C VAL A 82 -15.60 -2.36 3.13
N TYR A 83 -14.30 -2.16 2.90
CA TYR A 83 -13.80 -0.88 2.42
C TYR A 83 -14.30 -0.53 1.02
N GLY A 84 -14.35 -1.51 0.10
CA GLY A 84 -14.94 -1.33 -1.23
C GLY A 84 -16.41 -0.93 -1.14
N ALA A 85 -17.18 -1.56 -0.25
CA ALA A 85 -18.58 -1.22 0.00
C ALA A 85 -18.74 0.21 0.54
N MET A 86 -17.90 0.63 1.50
CA MET A 86 -17.90 1.99 2.02
C MET A 86 -17.63 3.03 0.92
N ARG A 87 -16.72 2.74 -0.02
CA ARG A 87 -16.40 3.65 -1.13
C ARG A 87 -17.51 3.73 -2.17
N LEU A 88 -18.13 2.60 -2.51
CA LEU A 88 -19.31 2.58 -3.38
C LEU A 88 -20.51 3.29 -2.73
N TRP A 89 -20.67 3.15 -1.42
CA TRP A 89 -21.70 3.87 -0.66
C TRP A 89 -21.47 5.38 -0.66
N ALA A 90 -20.23 5.84 -0.45
CA ALA A 90 -19.87 7.25 -0.59
C ALA A 90 -20.11 7.76 -2.02
N ALA A 91 -19.81 6.94 -3.04
CA ALA A 91 -20.13 7.24 -4.43
C ALA A 91 -21.61 7.35 -4.73
N TYR A 92 -22.44 6.56 -4.04
CA TYR A 92 -23.89 6.61 -4.16
C TYR A 92 -24.48 7.86 -3.50
N LEU A 93 -24.06 8.19 -2.27
CA LEU A 93 -24.50 9.39 -1.54
C LEU A 93 -24.17 10.69 -2.26
N GLY A 94 -22.99 10.76 -2.92
CA GLY A 94 -22.64 11.91 -3.75
C GLY A 94 -22.30 13.19 -2.98
N GLU A 95 -22.14 13.12 -1.65
CA GLU A 95 -21.83 14.28 -0.79
C GLU A 95 -20.35 14.67 -0.86
N TYR A 96 -19.94 15.25 -1.99
CA TYR A 96 -18.56 15.73 -2.20
C TYR A 96 -18.33 17.18 -1.82
N ALA A 97 -19.36 17.86 -1.29
CA ALA A 97 -19.30 19.27 -0.91
C ALA A 97 -18.23 19.52 0.16
N MET A 98 -18.05 18.59 1.10
CA MET A 98 -17.04 18.70 2.15
C MET A 98 -15.61 18.56 1.61
N GLN A 99 -15.36 17.63 0.68
CA GLN A 99 -14.05 17.52 0.00
C GLN A 99 -13.73 18.74 -0.88
N LEU A 100 -14.75 19.30 -1.55
CA LEU A 100 -14.59 20.53 -2.35
C LEU A 100 -14.35 21.76 -1.47
N SER A 101 -14.86 21.76 -0.22
CA SER A 101 -14.61 22.82 0.76
C SER A 101 -13.25 22.74 1.46
N GLY A 102 -12.45 21.70 1.18
CA GLY A 102 -11.13 21.51 1.79
C GLY A 102 -11.16 21.00 3.23
N GLN A 103 -12.30 20.51 3.73
CA GLN A 103 -12.38 19.84 5.03
C GLN A 103 -12.13 18.34 4.83
N SER A 104 -11.12 17.78 5.49
CA SER A 104 -10.93 16.33 5.56
C SER A 104 -10.75 15.85 7.00
N ALA A 105 -10.82 14.53 7.17
CA ALA A 105 -10.63 13.86 8.44
C ALA A 105 -9.28 14.27 9.07
N GLY A 106 -9.28 14.48 10.38
CA GLY A 106 -8.08 14.87 11.10
C GLY A 106 -6.92 13.88 10.93
N LEU A 107 -5.69 14.36 11.20
CA LEU A 107 -4.44 13.61 11.02
C LEU A 107 -4.52 12.17 11.54
N TRP A 108 -5.01 11.99 12.77
CA TRP A 108 -5.11 10.67 13.40
C TRP A 108 -6.05 9.71 12.69
N ALA A 109 -7.20 10.19 12.22
CA ALA A 109 -8.12 9.36 11.44
C ALA A 109 -7.50 8.96 10.09
N THR A 110 -6.78 9.89 9.45
CA THR A 110 -6.06 9.61 8.20
C THR A 110 -4.96 8.58 8.41
N LEU A 111 -4.15 8.70 9.46
CA LEU A 111 -3.08 7.76 9.79
C LEU A 111 -3.63 6.40 10.21
N ALA A 112 -4.71 6.34 11.00
CA ALA A 112 -5.35 5.09 11.39
C ALA A 112 -5.89 4.33 10.16
N THR A 113 -6.52 5.06 9.22
CA THR A 113 -7.00 4.45 7.97
C THR A 113 -5.83 3.96 7.11
N GLY A 114 -4.76 4.76 6.98
CA GLY A 114 -3.54 4.37 6.28
C GLY A 114 -2.90 3.11 6.88
N ALA A 115 -2.75 3.07 8.20
CA ALA A 115 -2.24 1.91 8.92
C ALA A 115 -3.14 0.69 8.72
N ALA A 116 -4.46 0.86 8.70
CA ALA A 116 -5.37 -0.23 8.40
C ALA A 116 -5.14 -0.79 6.98
N PHE A 117 -4.96 0.05 5.96
CA PHE A 117 -4.65 -0.43 4.61
C PHE A 117 -3.34 -1.20 4.51
N THR A 118 -2.34 -0.86 5.33
CA THR A 118 -1.07 -1.57 5.31
C THR A 118 -1.15 -2.85 6.13
N TRP A 119 -1.52 -2.75 7.41
CA TRP A 119 -1.39 -3.84 8.38
C TRP A 119 -2.56 -4.82 8.38
N LEU A 120 -3.77 -4.40 8.00
CA LEU A 120 -4.90 -5.34 7.83
C LEU A 120 -4.92 -5.96 6.43
N ASN A 121 -4.00 -5.57 5.54
CA ASN A 121 -3.90 -6.13 4.20
C ASN A 121 -2.94 -7.33 4.17
N PRO A 122 -3.43 -8.57 4.11
CA PRO A 122 -2.63 -9.78 4.09
C PRO A 122 -1.76 -9.90 2.84
N HIS A 123 -2.17 -9.25 1.74
CA HIS A 123 -1.41 -9.24 0.51
C HIS A 123 -0.05 -8.57 0.73
N VAL A 124 0.03 -7.57 1.62
CA VAL A 124 1.31 -6.92 1.93
C VAL A 124 2.31 -7.94 2.47
N TYR A 125 1.86 -8.89 3.29
CA TYR A 125 2.73 -9.89 3.90
C TYR A 125 3.20 -10.92 2.87
N LEU A 126 2.34 -11.30 1.93
CA LEU A 126 2.72 -12.20 0.83
C LEU A 126 3.75 -11.56 -0.09
N ASP A 127 3.55 -10.28 -0.45
CA ASP A 127 4.46 -9.57 -1.34
C ASP A 127 5.78 -9.21 -0.65
N THR A 128 5.70 -8.61 0.53
CA THR A 128 6.87 -8.01 1.20
C THR A 128 7.62 -9.00 2.08
N LEU A 129 6.92 -9.87 2.81
CA LEU A 129 7.62 -10.89 3.59
C LEU A 129 7.91 -12.11 2.72
N GLY A 130 6.94 -12.55 1.93
CA GLY A 130 7.07 -13.73 1.07
C GLY A 130 7.97 -13.52 -0.12
N LEU A 131 7.53 -12.73 -1.09
CA LEU A 131 8.18 -12.67 -2.38
C LEU A 131 9.50 -11.89 -2.33
N ILE A 132 9.53 -10.70 -1.70
CA ILE A 132 10.77 -9.94 -1.48
C ILE A 132 11.73 -10.71 -0.56
N GLY A 133 11.22 -11.35 0.50
CA GLY A 133 12.02 -12.19 1.39
C GLY A 133 12.66 -13.37 0.67
N ALA A 134 11.91 -14.09 -0.17
CA ALA A 134 12.44 -15.20 -0.97
C ALA A 134 13.53 -14.74 -1.95
N ILE A 135 13.30 -13.67 -2.72
CA ILE A 135 14.30 -13.13 -3.66
C ILE A 135 15.56 -12.65 -2.91
N SER A 136 15.43 -12.16 -1.67
CA SER A 136 16.59 -11.79 -0.88
C SER A 136 17.51 -12.98 -0.54
N THR A 137 17.01 -14.21 -0.60
CA THR A 137 17.80 -15.42 -0.34
C THR A 137 18.76 -15.79 -1.47
N ASP A 138 18.49 -15.32 -2.69
CA ASP A 138 19.38 -15.47 -3.84
C ASP A 138 20.71 -14.71 -3.65
N PHE A 139 20.74 -13.76 -2.70
CA PHE A 139 21.95 -13.04 -2.32
C PHE A 139 22.61 -13.69 -1.09
N PRO A 140 23.95 -13.83 -1.10
CA PRO A 140 24.70 -14.32 0.05
C PRO A 140 24.37 -13.55 1.33
N ALA A 141 24.30 -14.27 2.45
CA ALA A 141 24.15 -13.65 3.76
C ALA A 141 25.34 -12.70 4.04
N GLY A 142 25.04 -11.54 4.62
CA GLY A 142 26.02 -10.48 4.87
C GLY A 142 25.69 -9.23 4.06
N PRO A 143 26.70 -8.48 3.58
CA PRO A 143 26.49 -7.13 3.09
C PRO A 143 25.56 -7.09 1.86
N GLU A 144 25.60 -8.09 0.98
CA GLU A 144 24.80 -8.07 -0.26
C GLU A 144 23.29 -8.17 -0.01
N ARG A 145 22.87 -9.06 0.88
CA ARG A 145 21.47 -9.16 1.30
C ARG A 145 21.01 -7.89 2.03
N THR A 146 21.87 -7.27 2.85
CA THR A 146 21.57 -5.98 3.47
C THR A 146 21.41 -4.88 2.43
N ALA A 147 22.27 -4.83 1.40
CA ALA A 147 22.15 -3.87 0.31
C ALA A 147 20.87 -4.06 -0.51
N PHE A 148 20.45 -5.31 -0.76
CA PHE A 148 19.15 -5.62 -1.35
C PHE A 148 17.99 -5.04 -0.52
N GLY A 149 18.00 -5.30 0.80
CA GLY A 149 17.00 -4.76 1.73
C GLY A 149 16.96 -3.23 1.72
N ILE A 150 18.12 -2.56 1.78
CA ILE A 150 18.23 -1.09 1.71
C ILE A 150 17.67 -0.56 0.39
N GLY A 151 17.97 -1.22 -0.74
CA GLY A 151 17.42 -0.87 -2.04
C GLY A 151 15.90 -0.97 -2.08
N ALA A 152 15.35 -2.08 -1.57
CA ALA A 152 13.91 -2.30 -1.47
C ALA A 152 13.21 -1.25 -0.58
N VAL A 153 13.78 -0.94 0.58
CA VAL A 153 13.27 0.12 1.47
C VAL A 153 13.29 1.47 0.77
N THR A 154 14.41 1.83 0.14
CA THR A 154 14.56 3.10 -0.58
C THR A 154 13.51 3.24 -1.67
N SER A 155 13.19 2.15 -2.37
CA SER A 155 12.13 2.10 -3.37
C SER A 155 10.76 2.47 -2.83
N SER A 156 10.39 1.95 -1.65
CA SER A 156 9.12 2.28 -0.99
C SER A 156 9.04 3.78 -0.65
N PHE A 157 10.12 4.36 -0.11
CA PHE A 157 10.17 5.82 0.14
C PHE A 157 10.04 6.63 -1.15
N VAL A 158 10.80 6.30 -2.19
CA VAL A 158 10.73 6.99 -3.48
C VAL A 158 9.32 6.89 -4.07
N PHE A 159 8.71 5.71 -4.03
CA PHE A 159 7.37 5.49 -4.55
C PHE A 159 6.30 6.26 -3.77
N PHE A 160 6.21 6.12 -2.45
CA PHE A 160 5.12 6.75 -1.69
C PHE A 160 5.22 8.28 -1.68
N PHE A 161 6.43 8.84 -1.56
CA PHE A 161 6.60 10.29 -1.67
C PHE A 161 6.37 10.77 -3.10
N GLY A 162 6.84 10.02 -4.11
CA GLY A 162 6.58 10.30 -5.52
C GLY A 162 5.08 10.30 -5.84
N LEU A 163 4.34 9.30 -5.37
CA LEU A 163 2.90 9.18 -5.55
C LEU A 163 2.15 10.26 -4.79
N GLY A 164 2.43 10.44 -3.49
CA GLY A 164 1.72 11.38 -2.62
C GLY A 164 1.89 12.84 -3.05
N TYR A 165 3.11 13.26 -3.40
CA TYR A 165 3.35 14.62 -3.88
C TYR A 165 3.06 14.77 -5.38
N GLY A 166 3.31 13.73 -6.19
CA GLY A 166 2.99 13.68 -7.61
C GLY A 166 1.49 13.70 -7.89
N ALA A 167 0.67 13.26 -6.93
CA ALA A 167 -0.79 13.37 -6.96
C ALA A 167 -1.27 14.79 -7.28
N ARG A 168 -0.50 15.82 -6.91
CA ARG A 168 -0.82 17.23 -7.21
C ARG A 168 -0.94 17.52 -8.71
N LEU A 169 -0.26 16.76 -9.56
CA LEU A 169 -0.35 16.89 -11.01
C LEU A 169 -1.74 16.47 -11.54
N LEU A 170 -2.43 15.59 -10.80
CA LEU A 170 -3.78 15.12 -11.12
C LEU A 170 -4.88 15.97 -10.44
N ALA A 171 -4.51 16.93 -9.59
CA ALA A 171 -5.46 17.83 -8.94
C ALA A 171 -6.38 18.61 -9.90
N PRO A 172 -5.95 19.05 -11.11
CA PRO A 172 -6.83 19.71 -12.07
C PRO A 172 -7.99 18.82 -12.55
N VAL A 173 -7.78 17.50 -12.60
CA VAL A 173 -8.78 16.52 -13.05
C VAL A 173 -9.87 16.30 -11.98
N LEU A 174 -9.59 16.61 -10.71
CA LEU A 174 -10.46 16.38 -9.56
C LEU A 174 -11.17 17.63 -9.03
N GLN A 175 -11.40 18.60 -9.91
CA GLN A 175 -12.15 19.82 -9.59
C GLN A 175 -13.66 19.63 -9.53
N SER A 176 -14.19 18.47 -9.95
CA SER A 176 -15.63 18.21 -9.99
C SER A 176 -16.04 17.06 -9.08
N ALA A 177 -17.24 17.15 -8.50
CA ALA A 177 -17.86 16.06 -7.75
C ALA A 177 -17.98 14.77 -8.58
N ARG A 178 -18.12 14.88 -9.90
CA ARG A 178 -18.16 13.74 -10.82
C ARG A 178 -16.83 12.99 -10.87
N SER A 179 -15.71 13.72 -10.88
CA SER A 179 -14.37 13.12 -10.85
C SER A 179 -14.12 12.35 -9.56
N TRP A 180 -14.55 12.91 -8.43
CA TRP A 180 -14.49 12.26 -7.12
C TRP A 180 -15.35 11.00 -7.06
N ARG A 181 -16.56 11.06 -7.63
CA ARG A 181 -17.45 9.89 -7.74
C ARG A 181 -16.85 8.77 -8.58
N ILE A 182 -16.28 9.10 -9.74
CA ILE A 182 -15.63 8.11 -10.61
C ILE A 182 -14.46 7.46 -9.88
N LEU A 183 -13.64 8.25 -9.17
CA LEU A 183 -12.55 7.73 -8.37
C LEU A 183 -13.03 6.76 -7.28
N ASP A 184 -14.06 7.13 -6.50
CA ASP A 184 -14.58 6.26 -5.45
C ASP A 184 -15.22 4.97 -6.00
N VAL A 185 -15.85 5.02 -7.18
CA VAL A 185 -16.32 3.82 -7.89
C VAL A 185 -15.15 2.94 -8.33
N ILE A 186 -14.13 3.50 -8.98
CA ILE A 186 -12.95 2.74 -9.43
C ILE A 186 -12.27 2.08 -8.23
N ILE A 187 -12.06 2.81 -7.13
CA ILE A 187 -11.48 2.26 -5.91
C ILE A 187 -12.35 1.11 -5.40
N GLY A 188 -13.65 1.31 -5.26
CA GLY A 188 -14.57 0.28 -4.78
C GLY A 188 -14.51 -1.01 -5.60
N VAL A 189 -14.55 -0.90 -6.93
CA VAL A 189 -14.48 -2.04 -7.84
C VAL A 189 -13.13 -2.75 -7.77
N VAL A 190 -12.02 -2.00 -7.75
CA VAL A 190 -10.67 -2.57 -7.63
C VAL A 190 -10.52 -3.31 -6.30
N MET A 191 -11.05 -2.78 -5.20
CA MET A 191 -10.98 -3.43 -3.89
C MET A 191 -11.71 -4.78 -3.88
N TRP A 192 -12.90 -4.85 -4.47
CA TRP A 192 -13.63 -6.11 -4.58
C TRP A 192 -12.95 -7.10 -5.52
N ALA A 193 -12.38 -6.63 -6.63
CA ALA A 193 -11.61 -7.49 -7.53
C ALA A 193 -10.38 -8.09 -6.82
N LEU A 194 -9.65 -7.28 -6.04
CA LEU A 194 -8.51 -7.76 -5.25
C LEU A 194 -8.96 -8.72 -4.13
N ALA A 195 -10.07 -8.45 -3.45
CA ALA A 195 -10.63 -9.34 -2.44
C ALA A 195 -10.97 -10.72 -3.00
N LEU A 196 -11.58 -10.77 -4.19
CA LEU A 196 -11.91 -12.02 -4.87
C LEU A 196 -10.65 -12.77 -5.29
N LYS A 197 -9.69 -12.10 -5.92
CA LYS A 197 -8.41 -12.68 -6.33
C LYS A 197 -7.62 -13.25 -5.14
N LEU A 198 -7.77 -12.64 -3.96
CA LEU A 198 -7.07 -13.05 -2.75
C LEU A 198 -7.63 -14.36 -2.15
N ILE A 199 -8.89 -14.72 -2.44
CA ILE A 199 -9.54 -15.94 -1.92
C ILE A 199 -9.63 -17.06 -3.00
N SER A 200 -9.56 -16.71 -4.29
CA SER A 200 -9.61 -17.66 -5.42
C SER A 200 -8.25 -18.27 -5.76
#